data_AF-A0A954BVX8-F1
#
_entry.id   AF-A0A954BVX8-F1
#
_cell.length_a   1.000
_cell.length_b   1.000
_cell.length_c   1.000
_cell.angle_alpha   90.00
_cell.angle_beta   90.00
_cell.angle_gamma   90.00
#
_symmetry.space_group_name_H-M   'P 1'
#
loop_
_entity.id
_entity.type
_entity.pdbx_description
1 polymer ?
#
loop_
_entity_poly.entity_id
_entity_poly.type
_entity_poly.pdbx_seq_one_letter_code
_entity_poly.pdbx_strand_id
1 'polypeptide(L)'
;MSETPIDDDLHEAMARFSAAANAQPIELPAFEPPAKVLVAFDQSNQDDAVAQLAAGVCARFGATAVTTLARPGLDVETRRKHLETMHAKLPGVACEIAQQQDDDDPADRLIDARDAADARIIIMPAPYLEDMKTLGRDSVGSTAERVLARAKVPVLFAREPGDRVAPALGKPLVKLHVRQPEAAKALSVAFALGGTSARYGVLFVIDAGAMAEAMALLGQEVDQSKLTDQALLDDAQAAAGSLVAAAQHWAADNKATLSVEFKIGSDPDVTARAGNDGGHLLVLPCPADRNSGAYSRALTVLRLSSVPVLMV
;
A
#
# COMPACT_ATOMS: atom_id res chain seq x y z
N MET A 1 48.19 21.91 15.27
CA MET A 1 47.82 20.61 15.84
C MET A 1 46.71 20.07 14.96
N SER A 2 46.98 18.99 14.23
CA SER A 2 46.02 18.41 13.29
C SER A 2 45.04 17.56 14.07
N GLU A 3 43.78 18.00 14.15
CA GLU A 3 42.67 17.09 14.45
C GLU A 3 42.64 16.04 13.34
N THR A 4 42.83 14.78 13.73
CA THR A 4 42.93 13.66 12.79
C THR A 4 41.52 13.30 12.30
N PRO A 5 41.30 13.11 10.99
CA PRO A 5 39.99 12.73 10.41
C PRO A 5 39.33 11.50 11.05
N ILE A 6 40.11 10.66 11.73
CA ILE A 6 39.69 9.44 12.42
C ILE A 6 38.82 9.75 13.65
N ASP A 7 39.02 10.88 14.32
CA ASP A 7 38.21 11.25 15.49
C ASP A 7 36.81 11.71 15.08
N ASP A 8 36.67 12.40 13.93
CA ASP A 8 35.36 12.84 13.44
C ASP A 8 34.49 11.65 12.98
N ASP A 9 35.09 10.70 12.24
CA ASP A 9 34.40 9.47 11.82
C ASP A 9 33.95 8.61 13.03
N LEU A 10 34.77 8.55 14.08
CA LEU A 10 34.45 7.83 15.30
C LEU A 10 33.34 8.52 16.10
N HIS A 11 33.36 9.85 16.21
CA HIS A 11 32.29 10.60 16.86
C HIS A 11 30.98 10.49 16.09
N GLU A 12 31.01 10.48 14.76
CA GLU A 12 29.83 10.30 13.93
C GLU A 12 29.28 8.87 14.06
N ALA A 13 30.14 7.84 14.05
CA ALA A 13 29.74 6.46 14.29
C ALA A 13 29.16 6.26 15.71
N MET A 14 29.76 6.88 16.73
CA MET A 14 29.25 6.85 18.11
C MET A 14 27.93 7.61 18.26
N ALA A 15 27.75 8.73 17.54
CA ALA A 15 26.49 9.47 17.49
C ALA A 15 25.38 8.65 16.81
N ARG A 16 25.68 7.95 15.71
CA ARG A 16 24.76 7.03 15.02
C ARG A 16 24.39 5.84 15.90
N PHE A 17 25.37 5.23 16.56
CA PHE A 17 25.11 4.14 17.51
C PHE A 17 24.24 4.63 18.69
N SER A 18 24.53 5.81 19.23
CA SER A 18 23.74 6.41 20.31
C SER A 18 22.34 6.78 19.84
N ALA A 19 22.17 7.29 18.62
CA ALA A 19 20.86 7.60 18.05
C ALA A 19 20.03 6.33 17.82
N ALA A 20 20.65 5.25 17.33
CA ALA A 20 20.01 3.95 17.17
C ALA A 20 19.67 3.30 18.53
N ALA A 21 20.57 3.38 19.52
CA ALA A 21 20.36 2.85 20.86
C ALA A 21 19.32 3.62 21.67
N ASN A 22 19.17 4.93 21.39
CA ASN A 22 18.18 5.80 22.03
C ASN A 22 16.89 5.94 21.22
N ALA A 23 16.80 5.32 20.03
CA ALA A 23 15.57 5.32 19.25
C ALA A 23 14.49 4.60 20.05
N GLN A 24 13.34 5.28 20.23
CA GLN A 24 12.21 4.64 20.91
C GLN A 24 11.81 3.38 20.14
N PRO A 25 11.65 2.24 20.83
CA PRO A 25 11.15 1.03 20.21
C PRO A 25 9.82 1.33 19.50
N ILE A 26 9.72 0.95 18.24
CA ILE A 26 8.46 1.03 17.52
C ILE A 26 7.76 -0.30 17.72
N GLU A 27 6.55 -0.25 18.27
CA GLU A 27 5.65 -1.40 18.28
C GLU A 27 4.81 -1.40 17.01
N LEU A 28 4.69 -2.57 16.38
CA LEU A 28 3.79 -2.76 15.26
C LEU A 28 2.35 -2.87 15.80
N PRO A 29 1.43 -1.97 15.41
CA PRO A 29 0.06 -2.04 15.90
C PRO A 29 -0.59 -3.36 15.45
N ALA A 30 -1.36 -3.99 16.34
CA ALA A 30 -2.13 -5.17 15.94
C ALA A 30 -3.15 -4.79 14.85
N PHE A 31 -3.19 -5.58 13.78
CA PHE A 31 -4.25 -5.51 12.78
C PHE A 31 -5.21 -6.67 13.02
N GLU A 32 -6.42 -6.36 13.47
CA GLU A 32 -7.45 -7.36 13.69
C GLU A 32 -7.95 -7.92 12.35
N PRO A 33 -7.97 -9.26 12.17
CA PRO A 33 -8.51 -9.87 10.97
C PRO A 33 -9.96 -9.42 10.69
N PRO A 34 -10.27 -8.91 9.48
CA PRO A 34 -11.61 -8.46 9.14
C PRO A 34 -12.60 -9.63 9.14
N ALA A 35 -13.75 -9.47 9.80
CA ALA A 35 -14.88 -10.38 9.60
C ALA A 35 -15.51 -10.21 8.20
N LYS A 36 -15.46 -8.98 7.65
CA LYS A 36 -16.05 -8.61 6.37
C LYS A 36 -15.11 -7.75 5.52
N VAL A 37 -15.13 -8.01 4.22
CA VAL A 37 -14.38 -7.28 3.20
C VAL A 37 -15.37 -6.79 2.14
N LEU A 38 -15.34 -5.49 1.81
CA LEU A 38 -16.17 -4.95 0.73
C LEU A 38 -15.47 -5.23 -0.60
N VAL A 39 -16.20 -5.83 -1.56
CA VAL A 39 -15.72 -6.14 -2.90
C VAL A 39 -16.55 -5.37 -3.91
N ALA A 40 -15.94 -4.36 -4.51
CA ALA A 40 -16.58 -3.49 -5.49
C ALA A 40 -16.27 -3.97 -6.90
N PHE A 41 -17.30 -4.42 -7.60
CA PHE A 41 -17.26 -4.69 -9.04
C PHE A 41 -17.72 -3.45 -9.80
N ASP A 42 -17.33 -3.35 -11.07
CA ASP A 42 -17.70 -2.21 -11.93
C ASP A 42 -18.02 -2.61 -13.39
N GLN A 43 -17.95 -3.90 -13.72
CA GLN A 43 -18.12 -4.44 -15.07
C GLN A 43 -17.01 -4.04 -16.05
N SER A 44 -15.86 -3.59 -15.54
CA SER A 44 -14.64 -3.41 -16.31
C SER A 44 -13.98 -4.75 -16.62
N ASN A 45 -12.90 -4.70 -17.39
CA ASN A 45 -12.06 -5.86 -17.66
C ASN A 45 -11.22 -6.31 -16.44
N GLN A 46 -11.38 -5.67 -15.27
CA GLN A 46 -10.62 -5.95 -14.04
C GLN A 46 -11.43 -6.78 -13.01
N ASP A 47 -12.72 -7.02 -13.23
CA ASP A 47 -13.59 -7.75 -12.28
C ASP A 47 -13.05 -9.15 -11.91
N ASP A 48 -12.43 -9.86 -12.86
CA ASP A 48 -11.81 -11.16 -12.58
C ASP A 48 -10.62 -11.04 -11.63
N ALA A 49 -9.81 -9.98 -11.78
CA ALA A 49 -8.70 -9.69 -10.87
C ALA A 49 -9.22 -9.31 -9.47
N VAL A 50 -10.30 -8.51 -9.41
CA VAL A 50 -10.98 -8.16 -8.15
C VAL A 50 -11.48 -9.42 -7.44
N ALA A 51 -12.14 -10.33 -8.17
CA ALA A 51 -12.62 -11.59 -7.60
C ALA A 51 -11.47 -12.47 -7.08
N GLN A 52 -10.36 -12.58 -7.83
CA GLN A 52 -9.17 -13.32 -7.38
C GLN A 52 -8.56 -12.75 -6.10
N LEU A 53 -8.44 -11.41 -6.00
CA LEU A 53 -7.96 -10.76 -4.78
C LEU A 53 -8.90 -10.99 -3.62
N ALA A 54 -10.20 -10.81 -3.84
CA ALA A 54 -11.22 -11.01 -2.82
C ALA A 54 -11.21 -12.44 -2.28
N ALA A 55 -11.14 -13.45 -3.15
CA ALA A 55 -11.03 -14.84 -2.72
C ALA A 55 -9.77 -15.08 -1.89
N GLY A 56 -8.62 -14.57 -2.34
CA GLY A 56 -7.36 -14.70 -1.61
C GLY A 56 -7.33 -13.97 -0.26
N VAL A 57 -7.94 -12.80 -0.16
CA VAL A 57 -8.02 -12.02 1.09
C VAL A 57 -9.00 -12.68 2.05
N CYS A 58 -10.20 -13.05 1.57
CA CYS A 58 -11.22 -13.68 2.40
C CYS A 58 -10.77 -15.04 2.92
N ALA A 59 -10.10 -15.86 2.11
CA ALA A 59 -9.57 -17.15 2.55
C ALA A 59 -8.51 -17.00 3.66
N ARG A 60 -7.66 -15.98 3.60
CA ARG A 60 -6.62 -15.75 4.62
C ARG A 60 -7.18 -15.27 5.95
N PHE A 61 -8.23 -14.45 5.92
CA PHE A 61 -8.85 -13.91 7.13
C PHE A 61 -10.06 -14.70 7.62
N GLY A 62 -10.57 -15.66 6.84
CA GLY A 62 -11.86 -16.28 7.11
C GLY A 62 -13.02 -15.28 6.98
N ALA A 63 -12.87 -14.25 6.14
CA ALA A 63 -13.81 -13.15 6.01
C ALA A 63 -14.97 -13.48 5.06
N THR A 64 -16.10 -12.80 5.28
CA THR A 64 -17.22 -12.77 4.32
C THR A 64 -16.98 -11.65 3.29
N ALA A 65 -17.17 -11.97 2.01
CA ALA A 65 -17.14 -10.99 0.93
C ALA A 65 -18.51 -10.30 0.83
N VAL A 66 -18.54 -8.99 1.04
CA VAL A 66 -19.73 -8.17 0.82
C VAL A 66 -19.59 -7.49 -0.53
N THR A 67 -20.35 -7.93 -1.52
CA THR A 67 -20.20 -7.49 -2.91
C THR A 67 -21.09 -6.30 -3.23
N THR A 68 -20.59 -5.34 -4.00
CA THR A 68 -21.34 -4.15 -4.43
C THR A 68 -20.98 -3.75 -5.86
N LEU A 69 -21.88 -3.03 -6.53
CA LEU A 69 -21.71 -2.49 -7.88
C LEU A 69 -22.16 -1.02 -7.89
N ALA A 70 -21.20 -0.10 -7.91
CA ALA A 70 -21.45 1.34 -7.88
C ALA A 70 -21.45 1.95 -9.29
N ARG A 71 -22.22 1.36 -10.21
CA ARG A 71 -22.39 1.87 -11.57
C ARG A 71 -23.65 2.75 -11.68
N PRO A 72 -23.53 4.02 -12.12
CA PRO A 72 -24.68 4.89 -12.35
C PRO A 72 -25.62 4.34 -13.43
N GLY A 73 -26.91 4.66 -13.33
CA GLY A 73 -27.91 4.36 -14.37
C GLY A 73 -28.36 2.90 -14.45
N LEU A 74 -27.91 2.02 -13.54
CA LEU A 74 -28.43 0.65 -13.43
C LEU A 74 -29.48 0.55 -12.33
N ASP A 75 -30.61 -0.06 -12.64
CA ASP A 75 -31.62 -0.40 -11.64
C ASP A 75 -31.10 -1.45 -10.64
N VAL A 76 -31.74 -1.52 -9.47
CA VAL A 76 -31.36 -2.41 -8.37
C VAL A 76 -31.35 -3.89 -8.78
N GLU A 77 -32.31 -4.32 -9.60
CA GLU A 77 -32.48 -5.72 -9.99
C GLU A 77 -31.38 -6.15 -10.96
N THR A 78 -31.03 -5.29 -11.93
CA THR A 78 -29.89 -5.52 -12.83
C THR A 78 -28.57 -5.60 -12.07
N ARG A 79 -28.35 -4.70 -11.09
CA ARG A 79 -27.17 -4.77 -10.22
C ARG A 79 -27.11 -6.07 -9.43
N ARG A 80 -28.21 -6.46 -8.80
CA ARG A 80 -28.30 -7.70 -8.00
C ARG A 80 -27.97 -8.93 -8.84
N LYS A 81 -28.57 -9.10 -10.02
CA LYS A 81 -28.29 -10.23 -10.93
C LYS A 81 -26.81 -10.30 -11.33
N HIS A 82 -26.20 -9.14 -11.59
CA HIS A 82 -24.78 -9.10 -11.91
C HIS A 82 -23.92 -9.56 -10.72
N LEU A 83 -24.21 -9.07 -9.51
CA LEU A 83 -23.49 -9.46 -8.30
C LEU A 83 -23.64 -10.95 -7.98
N GLU A 84 -24.83 -11.53 -8.17
CA GLU A 84 -25.06 -12.98 -8.05
C GLU A 84 -24.21 -13.77 -9.05
N THR A 85 -24.02 -13.24 -10.26
CA THR A 85 -23.11 -13.84 -11.24
C THR A 85 -21.66 -13.76 -10.77
N MET A 86 -21.25 -12.66 -10.14
CA MET A 86 -19.89 -12.50 -9.60
C MET A 86 -19.62 -13.40 -8.39
N HIS A 87 -20.63 -13.76 -7.59
CA HIS A 87 -20.48 -14.72 -6.49
C HIS A 87 -19.96 -16.08 -6.98
N ALA A 88 -20.35 -16.51 -8.19
CA ALA A 88 -19.84 -17.74 -8.79
C ALA A 88 -18.32 -17.70 -9.05
N LYS A 89 -17.72 -16.50 -9.13
CA LYS A 89 -16.27 -16.28 -9.28
C LYS A 89 -15.52 -16.25 -7.95
N LEU A 90 -16.21 -16.40 -6.82
CA LEU A 90 -15.66 -16.40 -5.47
C LEU A 90 -15.83 -17.79 -4.80
N PRO A 91 -15.26 -18.87 -5.37
CA PRO A 91 -15.49 -20.22 -4.88
C PRO A 91 -14.99 -20.39 -3.45
N GLY A 92 -15.82 -20.97 -2.58
CA GLY A 92 -15.48 -21.25 -1.19
C GLY A 92 -15.50 -20.03 -0.26
N VAL A 93 -15.94 -18.86 -0.74
CA VAL A 93 -16.08 -17.64 0.05
C VAL A 93 -17.55 -17.39 0.39
N ALA A 94 -17.85 -17.13 1.66
CA ALA A 94 -19.17 -16.67 2.05
C ALA A 94 -19.42 -15.29 1.42
N CYS A 95 -20.55 -15.12 0.72
CA CYS A 95 -20.86 -13.90 -0.01
C CYS A 95 -22.18 -13.29 0.45
N GLU A 96 -22.20 -11.97 0.60
CA GLU A 96 -23.39 -11.15 0.85
C GLU A 96 -23.47 -10.06 -0.23
N ILE A 97 -24.67 -9.61 -0.57
CA ILE A 97 -24.85 -8.44 -1.45
C ILE A 97 -25.08 -7.23 -0.56
N ALA A 98 -24.28 -6.18 -0.74
CA ALA A 98 -24.47 -4.92 -0.03
C ALA A 98 -25.85 -4.33 -0.33
N GLN A 99 -26.42 -3.59 0.62
CA GLN A 99 -27.67 -2.87 0.39
C GLN A 99 -27.52 -1.94 -0.82
N GLN A 100 -28.42 -2.08 -1.80
CA GLN A 100 -28.42 -1.27 -3.01
C GLN A 100 -29.27 -0.02 -2.76
N GLN A 101 -28.69 1.16 -3.02
CA GLN A 101 -29.36 2.45 -2.97
C GLN A 101 -29.37 3.05 -4.38
N ASP A 102 -30.43 3.76 -4.73
CA ASP A 102 -30.55 4.49 -6.00
C ASP A 102 -29.95 5.90 -5.87
N ASP A 103 -29.46 6.42 -7.00
CA ASP A 103 -29.07 7.83 -7.21
C ASP A 103 -27.84 8.41 -6.48
N ASP A 104 -27.11 7.65 -5.69
CA ASP A 104 -25.84 8.16 -5.12
C ASP A 104 -24.65 8.14 -6.09
N ASP A 105 -23.76 9.11 -5.88
CA ASP A 105 -22.41 9.13 -6.44
C ASP A 105 -21.68 7.80 -6.17
N PRO A 106 -20.97 7.22 -7.16
CA PRO A 106 -20.32 5.93 -7.01
C PRO A 106 -19.39 5.82 -5.80
N ALA A 107 -18.61 6.86 -5.49
CA ALA A 107 -17.68 6.82 -4.37
C ALA A 107 -18.43 6.86 -3.04
N ASP A 108 -19.47 7.69 -2.94
CA ASP A 108 -20.35 7.73 -1.76
C ASP A 108 -20.99 6.36 -1.49
N ARG A 109 -21.56 5.73 -2.53
CA ARG A 109 -22.15 4.39 -2.42
C ARG A 109 -21.16 3.33 -1.93
N LEU A 110 -19.91 3.38 -2.38
CA LEU A 110 -18.87 2.44 -1.92
C LEU A 110 -18.51 2.66 -0.45
N ILE A 111 -18.42 3.91 -0.02
CA ILE A 111 -18.13 4.26 1.38
C ILE A 111 -19.30 3.86 2.28
N ASP A 112 -20.54 4.15 1.87
CA ASP A 112 -21.74 3.83 2.63
C ASP A 112 -21.97 2.32 2.71
N ALA A 113 -21.74 1.58 1.62
CA ALA A 113 -21.80 0.12 1.63
C ALA A 113 -20.74 -0.49 2.58
N ARG A 114 -19.53 0.09 2.62
CA ARG A 114 -18.47 -0.33 3.53
C ARG A 114 -18.88 -0.08 4.98
N ASP A 115 -19.41 1.10 5.29
CA ASP A 115 -19.82 1.48 6.64
C ASP A 115 -21.04 0.65 7.12
N ALA A 116 -22.05 0.44 6.27
CA ALA A 116 -23.21 -0.38 6.58
C ALA A 116 -22.86 -1.85 6.83
N ALA A 117 -21.85 -2.37 6.13
CA ALA A 117 -21.37 -3.74 6.30
C ALA A 117 -20.31 -3.90 7.41
N ASP A 118 -19.84 -2.80 8.01
CA ASP A 118 -18.63 -2.75 8.87
C ASP A 118 -17.41 -3.45 8.25
N ALA A 119 -17.26 -3.36 6.93
CA ALA A 119 -16.13 -3.96 6.24
C ALA A 119 -14.83 -3.20 6.55
N ARG A 120 -13.74 -3.92 6.85
CA ARG A 120 -12.46 -3.31 7.26
C ARG A 120 -11.41 -3.25 6.16
N ILE A 121 -11.75 -3.71 4.95
CA ILE A 121 -10.94 -3.57 3.73
C ILE A 121 -11.92 -3.32 2.57
N ILE A 122 -11.54 -2.47 1.63
CA ILE A 122 -12.21 -2.31 0.33
C ILE A 122 -11.32 -2.92 -0.75
N ILE A 123 -11.88 -3.76 -1.61
CA ILE A 123 -11.22 -4.28 -2.82
C ILE A 123 -11.97 -3.72 -4.02
N MET A 124 -11.27 -3.05 -4.93
CA MET A 124 -11.90 -2.43 -6.09
C MET A 124 -10.95 -2.36 -7.29
N PRO A 125 -11.45 -2.27 -8.52
CA PRO A 125 -10.62 -2.01 -9.68
C PRO A 125 -10.14 -0.55 -9.70
N ALA A 126 -9.00 -0.35 -10.35
CA ALA A 126 -8.53 0.98 -10.74
C ALA A 126 -7.89 0.90 -12.14
N PRO A 127 -8.38 1.64 -13.14
CA PRO A 127 -9.44 2.65 -13.04
C PRO A 127 -10.85 2.07 -12.84
N TYR A 128 -11.64 2.69 -11.96
CA TYR A 128 -13.02 2.26 -11.69
C TYR A 128 -14.00 2.80 -12.75
N LEU A 129 -14.88 1.94 -13.26
CA LEU A 129 -15.83 2.09 -14.38
C LEU A 129 -15.21 2.19 -15.78
N GLU A 130 -13.90 2.00 -15.89
CA GLU A 130 -13.18 2.23 -17.14
C GLU A 130 -12.37 0.99 -17.54
N ASP A 131 -12.18 0.78 -18.85
CA ASP A 131 -11.33 -0.30 -19.34
C ASP A 131 -9.86 0.11 -19.28
N MET A 132 -9.08 -0.57 -18.43
CA MET A 132 -7.65 -0.31 -18.28
C MET A 132 -6.85 -0.49 -19.58
N LYS A 133 -7.27 -1.36 -20.50
CA LYS A 133 -6.61 -1.55 -21.80
C LYS A 133 -6.80 -0.33 -22.71
N THR A 134 -7.90 0.40 -22.55
CA THR A 134 -8.21 1.59 -23.34
C THR A 134 -7.61 2.83 -22.71
N LEU A 135 -7.75 2.99 -21.39
CA LEU A 135 -7.32 4.20 -20.67
C LEU A 135 -5.83 4.20 -20.35
N GLY A 136 -5.21 3.02 -20.29
CA GLY A 136 -3.81 2.86 -19.90
C GLY A 136 -3.58 2.94 -18.39
N ARG A 137 -2.32 2.80 -18.00
CA ARG A 137 -1.90 2.73 -16.59
C ARG A 137 -2.01 4.07 -15.87
N ASP A 138 -1.88 5.18 -16.59
CA ASP A 138 -1.74 6.51 -15.97
C ASP A 138 -3.00 7.01 -15.25
N SER A 139 -4.13 6.29 -15.35
CA SER A 139 -5.37 6.61 -14.67
C SER A 139 -5.68 5.68 -13.50
N VAL A 140 -6.25 6.28 -12.45
CA VAL A 140 -6.88 5.59 -11.32
C VAL A 140 -8.40 5.73 -11.37
N GLY A 141 -8.93 6.66 -12.17
CA GLY A 141 -10.37 6.97 -12.22
C GLY A 141 -10.84 7.80 -11.02
N SER A 142 -11.77 8.73 -11.28
CA SER A 142 -12.25 9.69 -10.28
C SER A 142 -12.92 9.03 -9.07
N THR A 143 -13.68 7.95 -9.29
CA THR A 143 -14.33 7.18 -8.22
C THR A 143 -13.30 6.58 -7.27
N ALA A 144 -12.28 5.90 -7.78
CA ALA A 144 -11.23 5.29 -6.96
C ALA A 144 -10.40 6.33 -6.21
N GLU A 145 -10.07 7.46 -6.85
CA GLU A 145 -9.39 8.57 -6.16
C GLU A 145 -10.26 9.11 -5.01
N ARG A 146 -11.56 9.31 -5.23
CA ARG A 146 -12.49 9.77 -4.18
C ARG A 146 -12.67 8.76 -3.06
N VAL A 147 -12.73 7.47 -3.37
CA VAL A 147 -12.76 6.40 -2.35
C VAL A 147 -11.48 6.41 -1.54
N LEU A 148 -10.30 6.40 -2.18
CA LEU A 148 -9.01 6.45 -1.50
C LEU A 148 -8.93 7.65 -0.54
N ALA A 149 -9.40 8.80 -1.01
CA ALA A 149 -9.30 10.03 -0.27
C ALA A 149 -10.23 10.06 0.97
N ARG A 150 -11.28 9.23 1.02
CA ARG A 150 -12.33 9.24 2.06
C ARG A 150 -12.38 7.95 2.90
N ALA A 151 -11.83 6.86 2.40
CA ALA A 151 -11.82 5.58 3.08
C ALA A 151 -11.01 5.68 4.37
N LYS A 152 -11.58 5.16 5.46
CA LYS A 152 -10.91 5.06 6.77
C LYS A 152 -10.26 3.69 6.98
N VAL A 153 -10.29 2.86 5.95
CA VAL A 153 -9.86 1.46 5.94
C VAL A 153 -8.92 1.25 4.75
N PRO A 154 -8.03 0.24 4.79
CA PRO A 154 -7.19 -0.07 3.65
C PRO A 154 -7.98 -0.33 2.37
N VAL A 155 -7.46 0.17 1.25
CA VAL A 155 -8.05 0.00 -0.09
C VAL A 155 -7.09 -0.77 -0.97
N LEU A 156 -7.51 -1.96 -1.39
CA LEU A 156 -6.79 -2.85 -2.29
C LEU A 156 -7.28 -2.66 -3.73
N PHE A 157 -6.42 -2.12 -4.57
CA PHE A 157 -6.69 -1.91 -5.98
C PHE A 157 -6.26 -3.10 -6.82
N ALA A 158 -7.19 -3.65 -7.59
CA ALA A 158 -6.86 -4.48 -8.74
C ALA A 158 -6.40 -3.57 -9.88
N ARG A 159 -5.18 -3.78 -10.38
CA ARG A 159 -4.62 -3.05 -11.53
C ARG A 159 -4.76 -3.90 -12.79
N GLU A 160 -3.67 -4.35 -13.41
CA GLU A 160 -3.81 -5.08 -14.67
C GLU A 160 -4.49 -6.43 -14.49
N PRO A 161 -5.45 -6.78 -15.36
CA PRO A 161 -6.06 -8.09 -15.33
C PRO A 161 -5.05 -9.15 -15.76
N GLY A 162 -5.00 -10.27 -15.03
CA GLY A 162 -4.18 -11.42 -15.40
C GLY A 162 -3.92 -12.37 -14.24
N ASP A 163 -3.30 -13.51 -14.55
CA ASP A 163 -3.12 -14.62 -13.60
C ASP A 163 -2.10 -14.34 -12.47
N ARG A 164 -1.38 -13.21 -12.56
CA ARG A 164 -0.37 -12.81 -11.56
C ARG A 164 -0.96 -12.19 -10.30
N VAL A 165 -2.27 -11.91 -10.30
CA VAL A 165 -2.95 -11.16 -9.25
C VAL A 165 -3.04 -11.94 -7.94
N ALA A 166 -3.56 -13.18 -7.96
CA ALA A 166 -3.67 -13.98 -6.74
C ALA A 166 -2.30 -14.34 -6.10
N PRO A 167 -1.26 -14.73 -6.87
CA PRO A 167 0.07 -14.99 -6.32
C PRO A 167 0.73 -13.79 -5.64
N ALA A 168 0.40 -12.56 -6.06
CA ALA A 168 0.98 -11.32 -5.50
C ALA A 168 0.73 -11.18 -4.00
N LEU A 169 -0.42 -11.66 -3.50
CA LEU A 169 -0.76 -11.64 -2.07
C LEU A 169 0.22 -12.45 -1.21
N GLY A 170 0.98 -13.39 -1.78
CA GLY A 170 2.03 -14.16 -1.08
C GLY A 170 3.40 -13.48 -1.07
N LYS A 171 3.55 -12.32 -1.72
CA LYS A 171 4.81 -11.58 -1.82
C LYS A 171 4.62 -10.07 -1.57
N PRO A 172 4.15 -9.63 -0.38
CA PRO A 172 3.97 -8.22 -0.10
C PRO A 172 5.31 -7.47 -0.15
N LEU A 173 5.37 -6.38 -0.90
CA LEU A 173 6.47 -5.43 -0.91
C LEU A 173 5.98 -4.13 -0.27
N VAL A 174 6.36 -3.90 0.99
CA VAL A 174 5.98 -2.72 1.75
C VAL A 174 6.99 -1.62 1.45
N LYS A 175 6.53 -0.59 0.74
CA LYS A 175 7.37 0.57 0.49
C LYS A 175 7.22 1.56 1.63
N LEU A 176 8.34 2.01 2.19
CA LEU A 176 8.37 2.91 3.33
C LEU A 176 9.27 4.11 3.05
N HIS A 177 8.92 5.25 3.64
CA HIS A 177 9.87 6.33 3.86
C HIS A 177 10.29 6.35 5.33
N VAL A 178 11.51 6.82 5.55
CA VAL A 178 12.01 7.11 6.88
C VAL A 178 11.10 8.16 7.53
N ARG A 179 10.68 7.92 8.78
CA ARG A 179 9.80 8.81 9.58
C ARG A 179 8.38 9.00 9.06
N GLN A 180 7.89 8.14 8.17
CA GLN A 180 6.48 8.19 7.77
C GLN A 180 5.59 7.63 8.90
N PRO A 181 4.60 8.40 9.42
CA PRO A 181 3.77 7.97 10.55
C PRO A 181 3.01 6.66 10.30
N GLU A 182 2.53 6.46 9.07
CA GLU A 182 1.72 5.30 8.70
C GLU A 182 2.56 4.03 8.44
N ALA A 183 3.89 4.10 8.52
CA ALA A 183 4.79 3.01 8.15
C ALA A 183 4.57 1.73 8.98
N ALA A 184 4.44 1.87 10.31
CA ALA A 184 4.19 0.74 11.20
C ALA A 184 2.84 0.07 10.93
N LYS A 185 1.82 0.88 10.61
CA LYS A 185 0.48 0.39 10.23
C LYS A 185 0.54 -0.37 8.90
N ALA A 186 1.24 0.16 7.90
CA ALA A 186 1.42 -0.51 6.60
C ALA A 186 2.10 -1.88 6.73
N LEU A 187 3.17 -1.97 7.53
CA LEU A 187 3.81 -3.25 7.86
C LEU A 187 2.83 -4.22 8.53
N SER A 188 2.10 -3.75 9.52
CA SER A 188 1.17 -4.59 10.29
C SER A 188 0.05 -5.16 9.42
N VAL A 189 -0.53 -4.34 8.54
CA VAL A 189 -1.54 -4.78 7.57
C VAL A 189 -0.93 -5.77 6.58
N ALA A 190 0.26 -5.48 6.04
CA ALA A 190 0.95 -6.39 5.13
C ALA A 190 1.23 -7.75 5.78
N PHE A 191 1.74 -7.75 7.00
CA PHE A 191 2.02 -8.95 7.79
C PHE A 191 0.77 -9.77 8.04
N ALA A 192 -0.32 -9.13 8.51
CA ALA A 192 -1.59 -9.80 8.69
C ALA A 192 -2.14 -10.39 7.38
N LEU A 193 -2.05 -9.65 6.27
CA LEU A 193 -2.54 -10.10 4.96
C LEU A 193 -1.68 -11.20 4.34
N GLY A 194 -0.35 -11.15 4.49
CA GLY A 194 0.54 -12.17 3.92
C GLY A 194 0.52 -13.50 4.68
N GLY A 195 0.34 -13.43 6.01
CA GLY A 195 0.51 -14.56 6.91
C GLY A 195 1.94 -15.12 6.95
N THR A 196 2.16 -16.15 7.77
CA THR A 196 3.50 -16.70 8.05
C THR A 196 4.19 -17.34 6.83
N SER A 197 3.43 -17.74 5.81
CA SER A 197 3.97 -18.34 4.58
C SER A 197 4.44 -17.34 3.53
N ALA A 198 4.18 -16.03 3.71
CA ALA A 198 4.54 -15.03 2.73
C ALA A 198 6.03 -14.70 2.73
N ARG A 199 6.50 -14.16 1.61
CA ARG A 199 7.82 -13.57 1.46
C ARG A 199 7.69 -12.05 1.43
N TYR A 200 8.06 -11.41 2.53
CA TYR A 200 7.94 -9.98 2.70
C TYR A 200 9.20 -9.28 2.18
N GLY A 201 8.99 -8.23 1.39
CA GLY A 201 10.00 -7.24 1.10
C GLY A 201 9.65 -5.93 1.80
N VAL A 202 10.65 -5.26 2.36
CA VAL A 202 10.55 -3.88 2.83
C VAL A 202 11.52 -3.05 2.02
N LEU A 203 10.99 -2.06 1.32
CA LEU A 203 11.75 -1.18 0.45
C LEU A 203 11.73 0.25 0.99
N PHE A 204 12.89 0.75 1.38
CA PHE A 204 13.10 2.16 1.65
C PHE A 204 13.62 2.83 0.39
N VAL A 205 12.91 3.85 -0.09
CA VAL A 205 13.38 4.67 -1.22
C VAL A 205 13.75 6.06 -0.73
N ILE A 206 14.99 6.44 -1.05
CA ILE A 206 15.62 7.70 -0.70
C ILE A 206 15.65 8.55 -1.97
N ASP A 207 14.79 9.55 -2.00
CA ASP A 207 14.67 10.47 -3.13
C ASP A 207 15.47 11.74 -2.83
N ALA A 208 16.73 11.76 -3.29
CA ALA A 208 17.62 12.89 -3.09
C ALA A 208 17.08 14.19 -3.73
N GLY A 209 16.33 14.08 -4.84
CA GLY A 209 15.69 15.22 -5.49
C GLY A 209 14.60 15.82 -4.63
N ALA A 210 13.69 14.99 -4.12
CA ALA A 210 12.64 15.43 -3.21
C ALA A 210 13.20 16.02 -1.90
N MET A 211 14.31 15.48 -1.38
CA MET A 211 15.00 16.04 -0.22
C MET A 211 15.59 17.43 -0.51
N ALA A 212 16.28 17.57 -1.65
CA ALA A 212 16.86 18.85 -2.05
C ALA A 212 15.78 19.93 -2.25
N GLU A 213 14.66 19.60 -2.88
CA GLU A 213 13.51 20.50 -3.03
C GLU A 213 12.91 20.92 -1.67
N ALA A 214 12.74 19.96 -0.75
CA ALA A 214 12.22 20.24 0.58
C ALA A 214 13.16 21.17 1.38
N MET A 215 14.47 20.95 1.32
CA MET A 215 15.45 21.81 1.99
C MET A 215 15.51 23.21 1.39
N ALA A 216 15.41 23.32 0.06
CA ALA A 216 15.34 24.60 -0.63
C ALA A 216 14.11 25.42 -0.21
N LEU A 217 12.94 24.77 -0.05
CA LEU A 217 11.72 25.43 0.47
C LEU A 217 11.87 25.92 1.92
N LEU A 218 12.70 25.24 2.71
CA LEU A 218 13.02 25.64 4.09
C LEU A 218 14.10 26.73 4.17
N GLY A 219 14.60 27.22 3.04
CA GLY A 219 15.67 28.22 2.98
C GLY A 219 17.00 27.72 3.56
N GLN A 220 17.19 26.40 3.63
CA GLN A 220 18.44 25.81 4.10
C GLN A 220 19.39 25.66 2.91
N GLU A 221 20.54 26.31 2.97
CA GLU A 221 21.63 26.03 2.02
C GLU A 221 22.13 24.62 2.28
N VAL A 222 21.82 23.73 1.34
CA VAL A 222 22.34 22.37 1.37
C VAL A 222 23.72 22.39 0.76
N ASP A 223 24.72 22.04 1.56
CA ASP A 223 26.04 21.74 1.04
C ASP A 223 25.95 20.46 0.20
N GLN A 224 25.78 20.63 -1.13
CA GLN A 224 25.63 19.53 -2.07
C GLN A 224 26.84 18.58 -2.06
N SER A 225 28.00 19.03 -1.58
CA SER A 225 29.18 18.16 -1.44
C SER A 225 29.04 17.12 -0.33
N LYS A 226 28.12 17.33 0.63
CA LYS A 226 27.81 16.40 1.73
C LYS A 226 26.66 15.43 1.44
N LEU A 227 25.87 15.68 0.40
CA LEU A 227 24.81 14.79 -0.08
C LEU A 227 25.38 13.66 -0.96
N THR A 228 26.32 12.89 -0.42
CA THR A 228 26.77 11.67 -1.10
C THR A 228 25.74 10.56 -0.94
N ASP A 229 25.64 9.68 -1.94
CA ASP A 229 24.75 8.51 -1.89
C ASP A 229 24.97 7.66 -0.62
N GLN A 230 26.24 7.49 -0.21
CA GLN A 230 26.57 6.74 1.00
C GLN A 230 26.07 7.43 2.27
N ALA A 231 26.24 8.75 2.39
CA ALA A 231 25.75 9.51 3.55
C ALA A 231 24.21 9.45 3.65
N LEU A 232 23.51 9.54 2.51
CA LEU A 232 22.06 9.40 2.44
C LEU A 232 21.59 8.00 2.87
N LEU A 233 22.29 6.95 2.44
CA LEU A 233 22.00 5.57 2.86
C LEU A 233 22.22 5.38 4.36
N ASP A 234 23.34 5.87 4.89
CA ASP A 234 23.67 5.74 6.30
C ASP A 234 22.63 6.42 7.20
N ASP A 235 22.22 7.66 6.86
CA ASP A 235 21.18 8.38 7.58
C ASP A 235 19.83 7.65 7.51
N ALA A 236 19.44 7.18 6.33
CA ALA A 236 18.19 6.46 6.14
C ALA A 236 18.16 5.15 6.93
N GLN A 237 19.27 4.41 6.95
CA GLN A 237 19.40 3.17 7.74
C GLN A 237 19.32 3.44 9.24
N ALA A 238 20.03 4.46 9.73
CA ALA A 238 19.98 4.84 11.14
C ALA A 238 18.56 5.22 11.56
N ALA A 239 17.87 6.03 10.76
CA ALA A 239 16.54 6.50 11.08
C ALA A 239 15.42 5.47 10.82
N ALA A 240 15.66 4.43 10.02
CA ALA A 240 14.76 3.29 9.84
C ALA A 240 14.99 2.16 10.86
N GLY A 241 16.08 2.21 11.64
CA GLY A 241 16.56 1.11 12.47
C GLY A 241 15.52 0.50 13.40
N SER A 242 14.75 1.32 14.14
CA SER A 242 13.72 0.81 15.06
C SER A 242 12.56 0.12 14.34
N LEU A 243 12.17 0.61 13.17
CA LEU A 243 11.11 0.01 12.36
C LEU A 243 11.56 -1.30 11.71
N VAL A 244 12.80 -1.33 11.23
CA VAL A 244 13.44 -2.54 10.68
C VAL A 244 13.57 -3.60 11.76
N ALA A 245 14.02 -3.23 12.97
CA ALA A 245 14.09 -4.14 14.10
C ALA A 245 12.71 -4.72 14.44
N ALA A 246 11.66 -3.88 14.51
CA ALA A 246 10.30 -4.33 14.77
C ALA A 246 9.79 -5.33 13.70
N ALA A 247 10.06 -5.06 12.42
CA ALA A 247 9.73 -5.96 11.32
C ALA A 247 10.50 -7.30 11.40
N GLN A 248 11.79 -7.26 11.73
CA GLN A 248 12.63 -8.45 11.89
C GLN A 248 12.21 -9.29 13.10
N HIS A 249 11.86 -8.66 14.23
CA HIS A 249 11.33 -9.35 15.40
C HIS A 249 10.02 -10.07 15.06
N TRP A 250 9.07 -9.38 14.43
CA TRP A 250 7.83 -10.00 13.99
C TRP A 250 8.09 -11.20 13.05
N ALA A 251 8.98 -11.04 12.07
CA ALA A 251 9.31 -12.10 11.13
C ALA A 251 9.95 -13.31 11.81
N ALA A 252 10.85 -13.09 12.78
CA ALA A 252 11.48 -14.15 13.56
C ALA A 252 10.44 -14.93 14.39
N ASP A 253 9.57 -14.23 15.12
CA ASP A 253 8.54 -14.83 15.96
C ASP A 253 7.53 -15.66 15.14
N ASN A 254 7.25 -15.21 13.92
CA ASN A 254 6.28 -15.83 13.02
C ASN A 254 6.90 -16.77 11.98
N LYS A 255 8.23 -16.97 12.01
CA LYS A 255 9.00 -17.76 11.03
C LYS A 255 8.75 -17.33 9.57
N ALA A 256 8.53 -16.04 9.36
CA ALA A 256 8.30 -15.46 8.05
C ALA A 256 9.62 -15.10 7.36
N THR A 257 9.63 -15.08 6.02
CA THR A 257 10.78 -14.60 5.25
C THR A 257 10.67 -13.10 5.05
N LEU A 258 11.69 -12.34 5.43
CA LEU A 258 11.75 -10.89 5.30
C LEU A 258 13.06 -10.47 4.61
N SER A 259 12.98 -9.64 3.58
CA SER A 259 14.11 -8.88 3.03
C SER A 259 13.90 -7.39 3.24
N VAL A 260 14.99 -6.66 3.49
CA VAL A 260 14.99 -5.21 3.65
C VAL A 260 15.98 -4.63 2.65
N GLU A 261 15.53 -3.68 1.84
CA GLU A 261 16.34 -3.01 0.82
C GLU A 261 16.24 -1.49 0.98
N PHE A 262 17.36 -0.81 0.76
CA PHE A 262 17.44 0.64 0.64
C PHE A 262 17.86 0.97 -0.79
N LYS A 263 17.13 1.87 -1.46
CA LYS A 263 17.42 2.31 -2.82
C LYS A 263 17.42 3.82 -2.91
N ILE A 264 18.35 4.36 -3.69
CA ILE A 264 18.38 5.77 -4.07
C ILE A 264 17.74 5.91 -5.44
N GLY A 265 16.87 6.91 -5.62
CA GLY A 265 16.30 7.26 -6.91
C GLY A 265 14.94 7.92 -6.83
N SER A 266 14.33 8.16 -7.99
CA SER A 266 12.95 8.65 -8.11
C SER A 266 12.00 7.66 -7.45
N ASP A 267 11.37 8.08 -6.36
CA ASP A 267 10.60 7.20 -5.50
C ASP A 267 9.48 6.44 -6.25
N PRO A 268 8.59 7.12 -7.00
CA PRO A 268 7.52 6.41 -7.70
C PRO A 268 8.02 5.38 -8.72
N ASP A 269 9.07 5.71 -9.47
CA ASP A 269 9.61 4.84 -10.52
C ASP A 269 10.30 3.60 -9.95
N VAL A 270 11.15 3.80 -8.94
CA VAL A 270 11.86 2.71 -8.25
C VAL A 270 10.86 1.74 -7.61
N THR A 271 9.84 2.28 -6.95
CA THR A 271 8.82 1.49 -6.27
C THR A 271 7.96 0.70 -7.27
N ALA A 272 7.43 1.36 -8.29
CA ALA A 272 6.58 0.72 -9.29
C ALA A 272 7.36 -0.37 -10.05
N ARG A 273 8.60 -0.10 -10.45
CA ARG A 273 9.46 -1.10 -11.10
C ARG A 273 9.70 -2.31 -10.21
N ALA A 274 10.07 -2.10 -8.94
CA ALA A 274 10.29 -3.20 -8.00
C ALA A 274 9.04 -4.08 -7.84
N GLY A 275 7.86 -3.46 -7.73
CA GLY A 275 6.59 -4.20 -7.67
C GLY A 275 6.28 -4.98 -8.94
N ASN A 276 6.38 -4.32 -10.09
CA ASN A 276 6.01 -4.85 -11.40
C ASN A 276 6.92 -6.02 -11.83
N ASP A 277 8.24 -5.86 -11.67
CA ASP A 277 9.22 -6.87 -12.10
C ASP A 277 9.14 -8.15 -11.23
N GLY A 278 8.90 -7.99 -9.92
CA GLY A 278 8.80 -9.12 -8.99
C GLY A 278 7.41 -9.75 -8.89
N GLY A 279 6.38 -9.11 -9.48
CA GLY A 279 4.98 -9.53 -9.35
C GLY A 279 4.50 -9.48 -7.89
N HIS A 280 4.87 -8.42 -7.17
CA HIS A 280 4.54 -8.23 -5.76
C HIS A 280 3.16 -7.64 -5.55
N LEU A 281 2.58 -7.82 -4.36
CA LEU A 281 1.57 -6.90 -3.86
C LEU A 281 2.31 -5.65 -3.34
N LEU A 282 2.12 -4.50 -3.96
CA LEU A 282 2.66 -3.25 -3.42
C LEU A 282 1.81 -2.82 -2.22
N VAL A 283 2.44 -2.57 -1.07
CA VAL A 283 1.77 -2.01 0.10
C VAL A 283 2.34 -0.62 0.36
N LEU A 284 1.48 0.38 0.27
CA LEU A 284 1.85 1.79 0.35
C LEU A 284 1.18 2.44 1.56
N PRO A 285 1.95 2.97 2.53
CA PRO A 285 1.41 3.85 3.55
C PRO A 285 0.89 5.13 2.89
N CYS A 286 -0.39 5.45 3.12
CA CYS A 286 -1.07 6.58 2.51
C CYS A 286 -1.63 7.51 3.60
N PRO A 287 -1.07 8.71 3.80
CA PRO A 287 -1.57 9.62 4.82
C PRO A 287 -2.96 10.15 4.45
N ALA A 288 -3.73 10.54 5.47
CA ALA A 288 -5.05 11.15 5.26
C ALA A 288 -4.96 12.56 4.63
N ASP A 289 -3.83 13.27 4.80
CA ASP A 289 -3.61 14.57 4.19
C ASP A 289 -3.30 14.43 2.69
N ARG A 290 -4.32 14.75 1.88
CA ARG A 290 -4.29 14.69 0.43
C ARG A 290 -3.36 15.71 -0.22
N ASN A 291 -3.02 16.78 0.51
CA ASN A 291 -2.10 17.82 0.03
C ASN A 291 -0.64 17.45 0.33
N SER A 292 -0.39 16.39 1.09
CA SER A 292 0.95 15.95 1.41
C SER A 292 1.65 15.34 0.19
N GLY A 293 2.98 15.56 0.10
CA GLY A 293 3.80 14.92 -0.93
C GLY A 293 3.78 13.39 -0.85
N ALA A 294 3.59 12.80 0.33
CA ALA A 294 3.52 11.34 0.48
C ALA A 294 2.22 10.76 -0.10
N TYR A 295 1.08 11.44 0.05
CA TYR A 295 -0.16 11.07 -0.63
C TYR A 295 0.01 11.11 -2.15
N SER A 296 0.57 12.22 -2.67
CA SER A 296 0.83 12.39 -4.10
C SER A 296 1.74 11.29 -4.66
N ARG A 297 2.84 10.95 -3.98
CA ARG A 297 3.75 9.87 -4.39
C ARG A 297 3.09 8.51 -4.37
N ALA A 298 2.31 8.19 -3.34
CA ALA A 298 1.59 6.91 -3.27
C ALA A 298 0.56 6.77 -4.41
N LEU A 299 -0.15 7.84 -4.75
CA LEU A 299 -1.05 7.88 -5.90
C LEU A 299 -0.30 7.73 -7.24
N THR A 300 0.88 8.34 -7.38
CA THR A 300 1.72 8.16 -8.57
C THR A 300 2.21 6.72 -8.71
N VAL A 301 2.63 6.07 -7.62
CA VAL A 301 2.97 4.63 -7.65
C VAL A 301 1.77 3.79 -8.07
N LEU A 302 0.57 4.09 -7.55
CA LEU A 302 -0.66 3.40 -7.96
C LEU A 302 -0.90 3.51 -9.46
N ARG A 303 -0.73 4.71 -10.04
CA ARG A 303 -0.81 4.94 -11.50
C ARG A 303 0.20 4.08 -12.26
N LEU A 304 1.48 4.09 -11.85
CA LEU A 304 2.54 3.36 -12.54
C LEU A 304 2.50 1.83 -12.33
N SER A 305 1.76 1.35 -11.34
CA SER A 305 1.69 -0.07 -11.01
C SER A 305 0.85 -0.87 -12.02
N SER A 306 1.41 -2.00 -12.46
CA SER A 306 0.67 -3.07 -13.14
C SER A 306 0.22 -4.18 -12.18
N VAL A 307 0.73 -4.20 -10.96
CA VAL A 307 0.40 -5.19 -9.93
C VAL A 307 -0.65 -4.65 -8.95
N PRO A 308 -1.31 -5.51 -8.15
CA PRO A 308 -2.21 -5.06 -7.11
C PRO A 308 -1.50 -4.12 -6.12
N VAL A 309 -2.23 -3.10 -5.64
CA VAL A 309 -1.71 -2.09 -4.72
C VAL A 309 -2.64 -1.95 -3.53
N LEU A 310 -2.11 -2.12 -2.33
CA LEU A 310 -2.80 -1.89 -1.06
C LEU A 310 -2.39 -0.54 -0.47
N MET A 311 -3.34 0.38 -0.39
CA MET A 311 -3.16 1.67 0.28
C MET A 311 -3.62 1.56 1.73
N VAL A 312 -2.78 1.95 2.70
CA VAL A 312 -3.00 1.74 4.16
C VAL A 312 -3.05 3.04 4.94
#